data_AF-A0A939BEJ0-F1
#
_entry.id   AF-A0A939BEJ0-F1
#
_cell.length_a   1.000
_cell.length_b   1.000
_cell.length_c   1.000
_cell.angle_alpha   90.00
_cell.angle_beta   90.00
_cell.angle_gamma   90.00
#
_symmetry.space_group_name_H-M   'P 1'
#
loop_
_entity.id
_entity.type
_entity.pdbx_description
1 polymer ?
#
loop_
_entity_poly.entity_id
_entity_poly.type
_entity_poly.pdbx_seq_one_letter_code
_entity_poly.pdbx_strand_id
1 'polypeptide(L)'
;MKFKIFLIYHSHIDIGYTERQEKMAVYQADFINQAVKACISEKQEKRDERSKFRFTAEGFWAVEQYLKRYGEQGKKELIQAINSGCFELTGGYFHMAELLNYKNSSHSLDYSQVFAKENHLNPIDVAMACDINGFSWGYADALYDHGIRYLETNINTHHGNAPFGKPLVPFWWETPKGNKLLVWNGLTYHKANILGLIPGFAPGGNPGIPGMLPENAPFVEVKDPDYAYKRISQMIEATVANGYEYDFMPIMGSGLYTDNSPVDDGHCELIAAFNQKYGDEIEITTATLGEFFAHLEACGAAFASYRGDWNDWWTDGVLSTPNETKLFRNAQRTEDLIDKLDPERAIITDKEHEEVQNLLITYAEHTWGHSNSLTDPYKLLVTQLDMRKAKLAIDADVLSSKLLDKLSRTLGEGEFTSKRPFTYHVLNPHGFKKSDVIYLPYDFWEEGYFDQKGVQVVDADGVVYPSQKTRTLRGSMIACQITLEPHERKTLSLRISSDIEEKNDWKNEPITTDSVHQNAYYTLTYGADGIHSIVHNDTWIKQALTLNRESSCRADAVIIIRFTEDLCCQAISWELR
;
A
#
# COMPACT_ATOMS: atom_id res chain seq x y z
N MET A 1 0.02 17.42 39.67
CA MET A 1 0.72 16.27 39.06
C MET A 1 1.51 16.84 37.92
N LYS A 2 2.80 16.51 37.82
CA LYS A 2 3.66 17.07 36.77
C LYS A 2 3.34 16.36 35.45
N PHE A 3 3.04 17.10 34.40
CA PHE A 3 2.70 16.51 33.09
C PHE A 3 3.96 16.31 32.25
N LYS A 4 4.07 15.20 31.52
CA LYS A 4 5.24 14.87 30.69
C LYS A 4 4.93 14.86 29.20
N ILE A 5 5.57 15.73 28.42
CA ILE A 5 5.47 15.74 26.96
C ILE A 5 6.68 15.03 26.35
N PHE A 6 6.45 14.08 25.46
CA PHE A 6 7.48 13.46 24.64
C PHE A 6 7.45 14.12 23.26
N LEU A 7 8.46 14.93 22.93
CA LEU A 7 8.65 15.43 21.57
C LEU A 7 9.26 14.32 20.72
N ILE A 8 8.48 13.81 19.76
CA ILE A 8 8.95 12.89 18.73
C ILE A 8 9.28 13.73 17.50
N TYR A 9 10.56 13.93 17.25
CA TYR A 9 11.04 14.77 16.16
C TYR A 9 11.33 13.93 14.92
N HIS A 10 10.69 14.26 13.80
CA HIS A 10 10.73 13.49 12.54
C HIS A 10 10.62 14.44 11.33
N SER A 11 10.59 13.87 10.12
CA SER A 11 10.27 14.60 8.89
C SER A 11 9.27 13.80 8.08
N HIS A 12 8.13 14.42 7.76
CA HIS A 12 7.12 13.76 6.95
C HIS A 12 7.59 13.49 5.51
N ILE A 13 7.29 12.31 4.96
CA ILE A 13 7.69 11.85 3.64
C ILE A 13 6.49 11.77 2.72
N ASP A 14 6.44 12.69 1.75
CA ASP A 14 5.51 12.63 0.64
C ASP A 14 6.28 12.70 -0.69
N ILE A 15 6.18 11.64 -1.49
CA ILE A 15 6.90 11.57 -2.76
C ILE A 15 6.03 12.00 -3.94
N GLY A 16 5.95 13.31 -4.14
CA GLY A 16 5.17 13.91 -5.22
C GLY A 16 4.05 14.82 -4.74
N TYR A 17 4.15 15.37 -3.53
CA TYR A 17 3.21 16.37 -3.00
C TYR A 17 3.74 17.80 -3.15
N THR A 18 4.97 18.04 -2.72
CA THR A 18 5.60 19.38 -2.70
C THR A 18 6.54 19.63 -3.87
N GLU A 19 7.12 18.57 -4.44
CA GLU A 19 8.12 18.63 -5.52
C GLU A 19 8.26 17.26 -6.19
N ARG A 20 8.96 17.19 -7.33
CA ARG A 20 9.23 15.95 -8.08
C ARG A 20 9.93 14.89 -7.25
N GLN A 21 9.54 13.63 -7.43
CA GLN A 21 10.04 12.47 -6.70
C GLN A 21 11.58 12.38 -6.69
N GLU A 22 12.25 12.70 -7.81
CA GLU A 22 13.72 12.63 -7.88
C GLU A 22 14.40 13.71 -7.04
N LYS A 23 13.77 14.88 -6.95
CA LYS A 23 14.23 15.98 -6.11
C LYS A 23 13.88 15.72 -4.65
N MET A 24 12.75 15.08 -4.37
CA MET A 24 12.38 14.65 -3.04
C MET A 24 13.33 13.58 -2.49
N ALA A 25 13.78 12.64 -3.33
CA ALA A 25 14.81 11.67 -2.94
C ALA A 25 16.11 12.35 -2.46
N VAL A 26 16.50 13.45 -3.13
CA VAL A 26 17.66 14.26 -2.71
C VAL A 26 17.39 14.96 -1.38
N TYR A 27 16.23 15.58 -1.22
CA TYR A 27 15.87 16.28 0.02
C TYR A 27 15.77 15.35 1.21
N GLN A 28 15.07 14.23 1.08
CA GLN A 28 14.97 13.24 2.15
C GLN A 28 16.34 12.68 2.54
N ALA A 29 17.24 12.44 1.57
CA ALA A 29 18.62 12.08 1.87
C ALA A 29 19.38 13.20 2.63
N ASP A 30 19.20 14.46 2.23
CA ASP A 30 19.82 15.60 2.91
C ASP A 30 19.25 15.77 4.34
N PHE A 31 17.96 15.49 4.57
CA PHE A 31 17.31 15.56 5.89
C PHE A 31 17.81 14.46 6.82
N ILE A 32 17.90 13.21 6.34
CA ILE A 32 18.52 12.12 7.11
C ILE A 32 19.98 12.45 7.42
N ASN A 33 20.73 13.03 6.50
CA ASN A 33 22.09 13.47 6.76
C ASN A 33 22.16 14.55 7.86
N GLN A 34 21.28 15.56 7.80
CA GLN A 34 21.20 16.60 8.84
C GLN A 34 20.90 15.98 10.22
N ALA A 35 19.94 15.06 10.29
CA ALA A 35 19.60 14.32 11.51
C ALA A 35 20.79 13.50 12.04
N VAL A 36 21.44 12.70 11.17
CA VAL A 36 22.63 11.90 11.54
C VAL A 36 23.74 12.81 12.09
N LYS A 37 24.03 13.93 11.43
CA LYS A 37 25.05 14.88 11.90
C LYS A 37 24.68 15.52 13.24
N ALA A 38 23.41 15.83 13.48
CA ALA A 38 22.94 16.33 14.76
C ALA A 38 23.03 15.27 15.88
N CYS A 39 22.75 14.00 15.57
CA CYS A 39 22.84 12.87 16.51
C CYS A 39 24.27 12.58 16.97
N ILE A 40 25.27 12.70 16.09
CA ILE A 40 26.68 12.43 16.41
C ILE A 40 27.48 13.69 16.77
N SER A 41 26.82 14.85 16.87
CA SER A 41 27.46 16.12 17.19
C SER A 41 27.98 16.14 18.63
N GLU A 42 29.15 16.74 18.86
CA GLU A 42 29.68 17.04 20.21
C GLU A 42 28.73 17.90 21.05
N LYS A 43 27.77 18.61 20.43
CA LYS A 43 26.71 19.32 21.17
C LYS A 43 25.90 18.38 22.07
N GLN A 44 25.74 17.10 21.69
CA GLN A 44 24.99 16.11 22.49
C GLN A 44 25.56 15.92 23.88
N GLU A 45 26.89 15.96 24.03
CA GLU A 45 27.58 15.76 25.31
C GLU A 45 27.29 16.89 26.31
N LYS A 46 26.92 18.07 25.80
CA LYS A 46 26.65 19.28 26.59
C LYS A 46 25.16 19.51 26.86
N ARG A 47 24.28 18.75 26.21
CA ARG A 47 22.82 18.88 26.36
C ARG A 47 22.35 18.14 27.60
N ASP A 48 21.33 18.69 28.27
CA ASP A 48 20.54 17.94 29.24
C ASP A 48 19.91 16.74 28.53
N GLU A 49 19.83 15.59 29.22
CA GLU A 49 19.30 14.37 28.63
C GLU A 49 17.90 14.56 28.02
N ARG A 50 17.05 15.36 28.68
CA ARG A 50 15.68 15.66 28.22
C ARG A 50 15.65 16.51 26.96
N SER A 51 16.72 17.22 26.66
CA SER A 51 16.80 18.13 25.52
C SER A 51 17.87 17.74 24.51
N LYS A 52 18.31 16.47 24.53
CA LYS A 52 19.16 15.92 23.46
C LYS A 52 18.38 15.90 22.15
N PHE A 53 19.13 15.98 21.05
CA PHE A 53 18.49 15.81 19.73
C PHE A 53 18.25 14.32 19.55
N ARG A 54 17.01 13.95 19.25
CA ARG A 54 16.64 12.60 18.84
C ARG A 54 15.79 12.71 17.58
N PHE A 55 15.96 11.78 16.66
CA PHE A 55 15.24 11.77 15.39
C PHE A 55 14.67 10.38 15.11
N THR A 56 13.40 10.32 14.74
CA THR A 56 12.72 9.10 14.29
C THR A 56 12.53 9.18 12.77
N ALA A 57 13.12 8.23 12.05
CA ALA A 57 12.90 8.08 10.61
C ALA A 57 11.58 7.33 10.38
N GLU A 58 10.54 8.05 9.98
CA GLU A 58 9.19 7.51 9.81
C GLU A 58 9.01 6.50 8.65
N GLY A 59 9.97 6.46 7.72
CA GLY A 59 9.98 5.51 6.63
C GLY A 59 11.39 5.21 6.12
N PHE A 60 11.67 3.93 5.88
CA PHE A 60 13.00 3.47 5.51
C PHE A 60 13.45 3.92 4.11
N TRP A 61 12.53 4.31 3.22
CA TRP A 61 12.91 4.83 1.90
C TRP A 61 13.81 6.07 1.97
N ALA A 62 13.59 6.98 2.91
CA ALA A 62 14.44 8.16 3.11
C ALA A 62 15.88 7.77 3.52
N VAL A 63 15.99 6.76 4.38
CA VAL A 63 17.26 6.16 4.81
C VAL A 63 17.96 5.49 3.62
N GLU A 64 17.20 4.79 2.78
CA GLU A 64 17.72 4.19 1.56
C GLU A 64 18.32 5.25 0.61
N GLN A 65 17.65 6.39 0.43
CA GLN A 65 18.18 7.49 -0.40
C GLN A 65 19.45 8.10 0.19
N TYR A 66 19.52 8.22 1.52
CA TYR A 66 20.73 8.62 2.23
C TYR A 66 21.89 7.62 1.97
N LEU A 67 21.66 6.33 2.12
CA LEU A 67 22.69 5.30 1.89
C LEU A 67 23.20 5.33 0.44
N LYS A 68 22.29 5.47 -0.54
CA LYS A 68 22.64 5.61 -1.96
C LYS A 68 23.51 6.85 -2.23
N ARG A 69 23.25 7.97 -1.55
CA ARG A 69 23.93 9.25 -1.76
C ARG A 69 25.26 9.38 -1.03
N TYR A 70 25.35 8.90 0.21
CA TYR A 70 26.52 9.09 1.09
C TYR A 70 27.40 7.84 1.24
N GLY A 71 26.97 6.70 0.68
CA GLY A 71 27.75 5.48 0.60
C GLY A 71 28.24 4.94 1.95
N GLU A 72 29.40 4.27 1.94
CA GLU A 72 29.95 3.62 3.13
C GLU A 72 30.26 4.57 4.29
N GLN A 73 30.65 5.82 4.00
CA GLN A 73 30.90 6.80 5.06
C GLN A 73 29.59 7.21 5.73
N GLY A 74 28.54 7.51 4.95
CA GLY A 74 27.23 7.81 5.51
C GLY A 74 26.66 6.63 6.29
N LYS A 75 26.79 5.41 5.77
CA LYS A 75 26.38 4.18 6.45
C LYS A 75 27.01 4.05 7.85
N LYS A 76 28.32 4.31 7.98
CA LYS A 76 29.02 4.27 9.28
C LYS A 76 28.49 5.33 10.25
N GLU A 77 28.26 6.55 9.76
CA GLU A 77 27.74 7.64 10.58
C GLU A 77 26.30 7.39 11.03
N LEU A 78 25.46 6.83 10.17
CA LEU A 78 24.11 6.40 10.51
C LEU A 78 24.13 5.32 11.59
N ILE A 79 24.97 4.28 11.43
CA ILE A 79 25.12 3.22 12.45
C ILE A 79 25.59 3.82 13.78
N GLN A 80 26.51 4.79 13.76
CA GLN A 80 26.93 5.50 14.96
C GLN A 80 25.78 6.28 15.61
N ALA A 81 24.96 6.98 14.81
CA ALA A 81 23.79 7.72 15.30
C ALA A 81 22.71 6.79 15.91
N ILE A 82 22.50 5.61 15.31
CA ILE A 82 21.57 4.60 15.84
C ILE A 82 22.11 4.05 17.17
N ASN A 83 23.38 3.67 17.21
CA ASN A 83 24.01 3.12 18.41
C ASN A 83 24.12 4.13 19.57
N SER A 84 24.05 5.45 19.30
CA SER A 84 23.98 6.46 20.36
C SER A 84 22.59 6.58 20.98
N GLY A 85 21.57 5.93 20.42
CA GLY A 85 20.16 6.05 20.81
C GLY A 85 19.50 7.36 20.36
N CYS A 86 20.21 8.21 19.62
CA CYS A 86 19.67 9.49 19.15
C CYS A 86 18.97 9.38 17.80
N PHE A 87 19.15 8.28 17.05
CA PHE A 87 18.48 8.05 15.78
C PHE A 87 17.71 6.73 15.82
N GLU A 88 16.42 6.76 15.53
CA GLU A 88 15.54 5.58 15.50
C GLU A 88 15.10 5.28 14.07
N LEU A 89 15.23 4.00 13.68
CA LEU A 89 14.61 3.46 12.49
C LEU A 89 13.23 2.91 12.84
N THR A 90 12.25 3.15 11.97
CA THR A 90 10.93 2.52 12.07
C THR A 90 10.76 1.45 10.99
N GLY A 91 9.80 0.55 11.19
CA GLY A 91 9.60 -0.63 10.34
C GLY A 91 9.07 -0.33 8.93
N GLY A 92 8.27 0.72 8.78
CA GLY A 92 7.62 1.08 7.51
C GLY A 92 8.62 1.53 6.44
N TYR A 93 8.33 1.25 5.16
CA TYR A 93 9.11 1.78 4.04
C TYR A 93 8.62 3.16 3.59
N PHE A 94 7.32 3.27 3.45
CA PHE A 94 6.54 4.47 3.16
C PHE A 94 5.28 4.50 4.02
N HIS A 95 4.55 5.60 3.95
CA HIS A 95 3.13 5.64 4.25
C HIS A 95 2.35 5.15 3.03
N MET A 96 1.55 4.09 3.21
CA MET A 96 0.93 3.32 2.12
C MET A 96 -0.57 3.61 2.03
N ALA A 97 -1.07 3.75 0.81
CA ALA A 97 -2.49 3.57 0.51
C ALA A 97 -2.87 2.08 0.55
N GLU A 98 -4.16 1.76 0.73
CA GLU A 98 -4.69 0.40 0.79
C GLU A 98 -4.76 -0.32 -0.58
N LEU A 99 -3.65 -0.32 -1.31
CA LEU A 99 -3.52 -0.86 -2.66
C LEU A 99 -2.72 -2.16 -2.75
N LEU A 100 -1.73 -2.36 -1.89
CA LEU A 100 -0.85 -3.53 -1.98
C LEU A 100 -1.60 -4.82 -1.64
N ASN A 101 -1.24 -5.90 -2.34
CA ASN A 101 -1.57 -7.24 -1.87
C ASN A 101 -0.70 -7.57 -0.64
N TYR A 102 -1.08 -8.61 0.11
CA TYR A 102 -0.35 -8.98 1.35
C TYR A 102 1.14 -9.22 1.10
N LYS A 103 1.50 -9.91 0.00
CA LYS A 103 2.89 -10.20 -0.36
C LYS A 103 3.73 -8.94 -0.48
N ASN A 104 3.27 -7.94 -1.24
CA ASN A 104 4.05 -6.73 -1.49
C ASN A 104 4.00 -5.78 -0.29
N SER A 105 2.91 -5.78 0.49
CA SER A 105 2.84 -5.08 1.76
C SER A 105 3.85 -5.65 2.77
N SER A 106 3.88 -6.98 2.92
CA SER A 106 4.87 -7.71 3.71
C SER A 106 6.30 -7.39 3.24
N HIS A 107 6.57 -7.53 1.94
CA HIS A 107 7.89 -7.29 1.38
C HIS A 107 8.38 -5.85 1.60
N SER A 108 7.48 -4.85 1.60
CA SER A 108 7.88 -3.47 1.90
C SER A 108 8.48 -3.32 3.30
N LEU A 109 8.16 -4.19 4.26
CA LEU A 109 8.72 -4.16 5.62
C LEU A 109 10.09 -4.84 5.72
N ASP A 110 10.52 -5.60 4.70
CA ASP A 110 11.80 -6.33 4.71
C ASP A 110 12.99 -5.37 4.79
N TYR A 111 12.95 -4.25 4.06
CA TYR A 111 14.11 -3.36 3.87
C TYR A 111 14.74 -2.88 5.18
N SER A 112 13.91 -2.43 6.13
CA SER A 112 14.37 -1.94 7.43
C SER A 112 14.95 -3.06 8.29
N GLN A 113 14.28 -4.22 8.30
CA GLN A 113 14.70 -5.40 9.07
C GLN A 113 15.98 -6.02 8.54
N VAL A 114 16.12 -6.14 7.21
CA VAL A 114 17.32 -6.63 6.55
C VAL A 114 18.50 -5.71 6.87
N PHE A 115 18.32 -4.39 6.76
CA PHE A 115 19.37 -3.44 7.12
C PHE A 115 19.79 -3.56 8.59
N ALA A 116 18.83 -3.66 9.52
CA ALA A 116 19.14 -3.83 10.94
C ALA A 116 19.95 -5.12 11.18
N LYS A 117 19.51 -6.24 10.60
CA LYS A 117 20.16 -7.56 10.72
C LYS A 117 21.58 -7.57 10.14
N GLU A 118 21.76 -7.07 8.93
CA GLU A 118 23.06 -7.05 8.25
C GLU A 118 24.10 -6.18 8.95
N ASN A 119 23.65 -5.18 9.71
CA ASN A 119 24.52 -4.24 10.44
C ASN A 119 24.56 -4.52 11.95
N HIS A 120 24.02 -5.65 12.40
CA HIS A 120 24.01 -6.08 13.80
C HIS A 120 23.40 -5.05 14.76
N LEU A 121 22.35 -4.36 14.31
CA LEU A 121 21.58 -3.41 15.11
C LEU A 121 20.51 -4.14 15.93
N ASN A 122 19.97 -3.46 16.94
CA ASN A 122 18.82 -3.96 17.67
C ASN A 122 17.63 -4.18 16.70
N PRO A 123 16.79 -5.19 16.93
CA PRO A 123 15.57 -5.39 16.14
C PRO A 123 14.69 -4.16 16.15
N ILE A 124 14.12 -3.82 15.00
CA ILE A 124 13.14 -2.74 14.88
C ILE A 124 11.78 -3.29 15.27
N ASP A 125 11.16 -2.74 16.31
CA ASP A 125 9.89 -3.20 16.87
C ASP A 125 8.78 -2.14 16.84
N VAL A 126 9.05 -0.96 16.27
CA VAL A 126 8.11 0.14 16.12
C VAL A 126 7.91 0.54 14.66
N ALA A 127 6.67 0.81 14.29
CA ALA A 127 6.30 1.44 13.03
C ALA A 127 5.61 2.78 13.28
N MET A 128 5.78 3.71 12.33
CA MET A 128 5.13 5.02 12.35
C MET A 128 4.30 5.18 11.07
N ALA A 129 3.09 5.71 11.21
CA ALA A 129 2.22 6.02 10.10
C ALA A 129 1.57 7.39 10.28
N CYS A 130 2.17 8.39 9.64
CA CYS A 130 1.66 9.75 9.60
C CYS A 130 0.71 9.92 8.42
N ASP A 131 -0.24 10.85 8.56
CA ASP A 131 -1.16 11.31 7.52
C ASP A 131 -2.24 10.31 7.07
N ILE A 132 -1.92 9.02 7.05
CA ILE A 132 -2.82 7.91 6.72
C ILE A 132 -4.00 7.84 7.69
N ASN A 133 -5.22 7.69 7.16
CA ASN A 133 -6.43 7.60 7.96
C ASN A 133 -6.79 6.16 8.38
N GLY A 134 -6.24 5.15 7.71
CA GLY A 134 -6.68 3.78 7.86
C GLY A 134 -5.70 2.70 7.45
N PHE A 135 -5.93 1.49 7.94
CA PHE A 135 -5.11 0.33 7.63
C PHE A 135 -5.95 -0.93 7.52
N SER A 136 -5.61 -1.73 6.52
CA SER A 136 -6.22 -3.05 6.34
C SER A 136 -5.86 -3.96 7.51
N TRP A 137 -6.78 -4.83 7.90
CA TRP A 137 -6.54 -5.76 9.00
C TRP A 137 -5.34 -6.69 8.76
N GLY A 138 -5.08 -7.05 7.51
CA GLY A 138 -3.91 -7.85 7.11
C GLY A 138 -2.58 -7.13 7.29
N TYR A 139 -2.54 -5.79 7.29
CA TYR A 139 -1.32 -5.03 7.57
C TYR A 139 -0.83 -5.26 8.99
N ALA A 140 -1.74 -5.49 9.95
CA ALA A 140 -1.38 -5.82 11.33
C ALA A 140 -0.61 -7.15 11.42
N ASP A 141 -1.00 -8.17 10.64
CA ASP A 141 -0.23 -9.42 10.55
C ASP A 141 1.14 -9.19 9.91
N ALA A 142 1.20 -8.41 8.83
CA ALA A 142 2.46 -8.10 8.17
C ALA A 142 3.44 -7.40 9.13
N LEU A 143 2.99 -6.36 9.86
CA LEU A 143 3.78 -5.70 10.89
C LEU A 143 4.28 -6.70 11.95
N TYR A 144 3.37 -7.52 12.50
CA TYR A 144 3.71 -8.46 13.56
C TYR A 144 4.73 -9.52 13.11
N ASP A 145 4.56 -10.07 11.91
CA ASP A 145 5.44 -11.06 11.31
C ASP A 145 6.87 -10.50 11.10
N HIS A 146 7.02 -9.17 10.94
CA HIS A 146 8.32 -8.48 10.83
C HIS A 146 8.88 -8.02 12.18
N GLY A 147 8.33 -8.50 13.29
CA GLY A 147 8.84 -8.16 14.63
C GLY A 147 8.31 -6.83 15.18
N ILE A 148 7.47 -6.11 14.45
CA ILE A 148 6.84 -4.89 14.95
C ILE A 148 5.84 -5.25 16.05
N ARG A 149 5.87 -4.51 17.15
CA ARG A 149 5.00 -4.64 18.32
C ARG A 149 4.24 -3.36 18.62
N TYR A 150 4.79 -2.22 18.17
CA TYR A 150 4.24 -0.90 18.41
C TYR A 150 3.92 -0.19 17.10
N LEU A 151 2.79 0.49 17.05
CA LEU A 151 2.39 1.32 15.91
C LEU A 151 1.95 2.70 16.42
N GLU A 152 2.68 3.73 16.03
CA GLU A 152 2.25 5.12 16.17
C GLU A 152 1.48 5.54 14.92
N THR A 153 0.29 6.11 15.10
CA THR A 153 -0.51 6.65 13.99
C THR A 153 -0.89 8.10 14.24
N ASN A 154 -0.67 8.97 13.26
CA ASN A 154 -0.97 10.41 13.36
C ASN A 154 -1.90 10.85 12.24
N ILE A 155 -3.19 10.53 12.42
CA ILE A 155 -4.22 10.72 11.41
C ILE A 155 -4.38 12.18 11.02
N ASN A 156 -4.44 12.43 9.70
CA ASN A 156 -4.85 13.72 9.18
C ASN A 156 -6.38 13.86 9.21
N THR A 157 -6.86 14.87 9.94
CA THR A 157 -8.28 15.08 10.16
C THR A 157 -8.97 15.90 9.05
N HIS A 158 -8.29 16.16 7.92
CA HIS A 158 -8.86 16.92 6.82
C HIS A 158 -10.00 16.16 6.14
N HIS A 159 -9.80 14.87 5.80
CA HIS A 159 -10.80 14.02 5.15
C HIS A 159 -11.30 12.84 6.01
N GLY A 160 -10.60 12.52 7.09
CA GLY A 160 -11.01 11.46 8.02
C GLY A 160 -11.05 11.92 9.48
N ASN A 161 -11.31 10.99 10.38
CA ASN A 161 -11.31 11.23 11.82
C ASN A 161 -10.58 10.09 12.54
N ALA A 162 -10.15 10.37 13.77
CA ALA A 162 -9.56 9.37 14.65
C ALA A 162 -10.47 8.13 14.82
N PRO A 163 -9.90 6.90 14.86
CA PRO A 163 -10.64 5.73 15.30
C PRO A 163 -11.25 6.01 16.68
N PHE A 164 -12.45 5.47 16.92
CA PHE A 164 -13.21 5.67 18.16
C PHE A 164 -13.73 7.10 18.40
N GLY A 165 -13.63 7.99 17.40
CA GLY A 165 -14.19 9.34 17.46
C GLY A 165 -13.39 10.34 18.30
N LYS A 166 -12.22 9.95 18.82
CA LYS A 166 -11.29 10.84 19.53
C LYS A 166 -9.82 10.41 19.35
N PRO A 167 -8.87 11.36 19.27
CA PRO A 167 -7.44 11.02 19.26
C PRO A 167 -6.95 10.65 20.67
N LEU A 168 -5.67 10.32 20.78
CA LEU A 168 -4.95 10.03 22.02
C LEU A 168 -5.46 8.80 22.77
N VAL A 169 -5.83 7.77 22.01
CA VAL A 169 -6.36 6.50 22.53
C VAL A 169 -5.34 5.39 22.26
N PRO A 170 -4.70 4.83 23.30
CA PRO A 170 -3.95 3.59 23.18
C PRO A 170 -4.89 2.39 23.13
N PHE A 171 -4.57 1.41 22.28
CA PHE A 171 -5.31 0.16 22.20
C PHE A 171 -4.46 -0.99 21.66
N TRP A 172 -4.86 -2.22 22.00
CA TRP A 172 -4.32 -3.41 21.35
C TRP A 172 -5.07 -3.67 20.05
N TRP A 173 -4.36 -3.66 18.93
CA TRP A 173 -4.89 -4.13 17.66
C TRP A 173 -4.61 -5.61 17.51
N GLU A 174 -5.66 -6.42 17.64
CA GLU A 174 -5.55 -7.87 17.48
C GLU A 174 -5.62 -8.23 15.99
N THR A 175 -4.59 -8.92 15.53
CA THR A 175 -4.39 -9.28 14.12
C THR A 175 -5.30 -10.44 13.71
N PRO A 176 -5.49 -10.71 12.39
CA PRO A 176 -6.26 -11.88 11.93
C PRO A 176 -5.75 -13.22 12.49
N LYS A 177 -4.44 -13.35 12.76
CA LYS A 177 -3.82 -14.53 13.39
C LYS A 177 -3.93 -14.57 14.92
N GLY A 178 -4.57 -13.58 15.55
CA GLY A 178 -4.75 -13.50 17.01
C GLY A 178 -3.56 -12.92 17.78
N ASN A 179 -2.55 -12.39 17.09
CA ASN A 179 -1.46 -11.64 17.70
C ASN A 179 -1.94 -10.23 18.09
N LYS A 180 -1.12 -9.44 18.80
CA LYS A 180 -1.48 -8.08 19.21
C LYS A 180 -0.33 -7.10 18.99
N LEU A 181 -0.67 -5.93 18.46
CA LEU A 181 0.18 -4.74 18.40
C LEU A 181 -0.38 -3.69 19.36
N LEU A 182 0.48 -2.98 20.09
CA LEU A 182 0.05 -1.80 20.85
C LEU A 182 0.09 -0.60 19.93
N VAL A 183 -1.08 0.01 19.73
CA VAL A 183 -1.26 1.17 18.86
C VAL A 183 -1.47 2.40 19.71
N TRP A 184 -0.80 3.49 19.36
CA TRP A 184 -1.12 4.82 19.83
C TRP A 184 -1.63 5.68 18.67
N ASN A 185 -2.87 6.14 18.77
CA ASN A 185 -3.43 7.09 17.81
C ASN A 185 -3.22 8.51 18.34
N GLY A 186 -2.18 9.19 17.85
CA GLY A 186 -1.76 10.51 18.30
C GLY A 186 -2.55 11.68 17.72
N LEU A 187 -2.05 12.89 17.96
CA LEU A 187 -2.48 14.09 17.23
C LEU A 187 -1.81 14.13 15.86
N THR A 188 -2.24 15.02 14.96
CA THR A 188 -1.60 15.21 13.64
C THR A 188 -0.10 15.47 13.77
N TYR A 189 0.70 14.98 12.83
CA TYR A 189 2.16 14.82 12.95
C TYR A 189 2.99 16.11 13.07
N HIS A 190 2.40 17.29 12.88
CA HIS A 190 3.09 18.59 12.95
C HIS A 190 2.68 19.45 14.16
N LYS A 191 2.05 18.85 15.18
CA LYS A 191 1.41 19.60 16.27
C LYS A 191 2.41 20.31 17.19
N ALA A 192 3.62 19.78 17.35
CA ALA A 192 4.68 20.45 18.10
C ALA A 192 5.02 21.83 17.49
N ASN A 193 4.98 21.97 16.16
CA ASN A 193 5.23 23.22 15.47
C ASN A 193 4.20 24.30 15.84
N ILE A 194 2.89 23.97 15.76
CA ILE A 194 1.81 24.91 16.11
C ILE A 194 1.81 25.26 17.61
N LEU A 195 2.16 24.27 18.45
CA LEU A 195 2.23 24.43 19.89
C LEU A 195 3.49 25.16 20.35
N GLY A 196 4.38 25.56 19.44
CA GLY A 196 5.54 26.38 19.75
C GLY A 196 6.73 25.62 20.33
N LEU A 197 6.82 24.31 20.11
CA LEU A 197 7.97 23.50 20.53
C LEU A 197 9.14 23.52 19.54
N ILE A 198 8.93 24.14 18.39
CA ILE A 198 9.95 24.33 17.36
C ILE A 198 10.16 25.85 17.20
N PRO A 199 11.40 26.37 17.32
CA PRO A 199 11.68 27.79 17.19
C PRO A 199 11.43 28.29 15.76
N GLY A 200 11.20 29.59 15.60
CA GLY A 200 10.88 30.21 14.31
C GLY A 200 9.40 30.54 14.17
N PHE A 201 8.88 30.57 12.94
CA PHE A 201 7.48 30.97 12.71
C PHE A 201 6.54 29.75 12.79
N ALA A 202 5.71 29.73 13.83
CA ALA A 202 4.58 28.83 13.93
C ALA A 202 3.36 29.46 13.26
N PRO A 203 2.58 28.72 12.44
CA PRO A 203 1.30 29.23 11.98
C PRO A 203 0.33 29.33 13.15
N GLY A 204 -0.53 30.35 13.12
CA GLY A 204 -1.64 30.46 14.05
C GLY A 204 -2.91 29.78 13.53
N GLY A 205 -4.07 30.29 13.93
CA GLY A 205 -5.36 29.70 13.62
C GLY A 205 -5.73 28.53 14.55
N ASN A 206 -6.70 27.73 14.11
CA ASN A 206 -7.21 26.60 14.88
C ASN A 206 -6.18 25.45 14.87
N PRO A 207 -5.66 25.01 16.04
CA PRO A 207 -4.68 23.92 16.09
C PRO A 207 -5.28 22.55 15.72
N GLY A 208 -6.61 22.44 15.55
CA GLY A 208 -7.29 21.17 15.27
C GLY A 208 -7.38 20.25 16.49
N ILE A 209 -7.22 20.80 17.70
CA ILE A 209 -7.33 20.07 18.96
C ILE A 209 -8.66 20.44 19.62
N PRO A 210 -9.57 19.48 19.86
CA PRO A 210 -10.87 19.76 20.46
C PRO A 210 -10.76 20.55 21.77
N GLY A 211 -11.50 21.66 21.87
CA GLY A 211 -11.52 22.52 23.06
C GLY A 211 -10.45 23.62 23.10
N MET A 212 -9.46 23.61 22.19
CA MET A 212 -8.48 24.69 22.12
C MET A 212 -9.00 25.89 21.32
N LEU A 213 -8.70 27.09 21.81
CA LEU A 213 -8.97 28.33 21.10
C LEU A 213 -7.96 28.56 19.96
N PRO A 214 -8.42 29.12 18.82
CA PRO A 214 -7.53 29.49 17.73
C PRO A 214 -6.57 30.61 18.14
N GLU A 215 -5.37 30.61 17.57
CA GLU A 215 -4.48 31.75 17.65
C GLU A 215 -4.90 32.80 16.61
N ASN A 216 -5.06 34.05 17.02
CA ASN A 216 -5.63 35.09 16.17
C ASN A 216 -4.61 35.63 15.17
N ALA A 217 -3.33 35.63 15.55
CA ALA A 217 -2.25 35.99 14.63
C ALA A 217 -2.10 34.90 13.57
N PRO A 218 -1.91 35.25 12.28
CA PRO A 218 -1.70 34.24 11.24
C PRO A 218 -0.39 33.48 11.42
N PHE A 219 0.62 34.13 12.00
CA PHE A 219 1.91 33.54 12.36
C PHE A 219 2.39 34.13 13.68
N VAL A 220 3.09 33.31 14.47
CA VAL A 220 3.74 33.69 15.73
C VAL A 220 5.21 33.30 15.64
N GLU A 221 6.09 34.25 15.96
CA GLU A 221 7.53 33.99 16.05
C GLU A 221 7.88 33.44 17.45
N VAL A 222 8.29 32.18 17.50
CA VAL A 222 8.68 31.44 18.70
C VAL A 222 10.16 31.69 18.98
N LYS A 223 10.45 32.54 19.97
CA LYS A 223 11.82 32.91 20.39
C LYS A 223 12.20 32.37 21.76
N ASP A 224 11.20 32.05 22.57
CA ASP A 224 11.33 31.71 23.98
C ASP A 224 10.22 30.71 24.35
N PRO A 225 10.33 30.03 25.51
CA PRO A 225 9.41 28.97 25.87
C PRO A 225 8.00 29.45 26.30
N ASP A 226 7.74 30.76 26.39
CA ASP A 226 6.50 31.27 27.00
C ASP A 226 5.30 31.02 26.10
N TYR A 227 5.49 31.13 24.78
CA TYR A 227 4.45 30.76 23.82
C TYR A 227 4.15 29.26 23.89
N ALA A 228 5.19 28.42 23.96
CA ALA A 228 5.04 26.98 24.10
C ALA A 228 4.26 26.62 25.36
N TYR A 229 4.62 27.24 26.49
CA TYR A 229 3.96 27.03 27.77
C TYR A 229 2.48 27.37 27.70
N LYS A 230 2.13 28.58 27.20
CA LYS A 230 0.73 28.99 26.99
C LYS A 230 -0.05 27.94 26.19
N ARG A 231 0.50 27.49 25.05
CA ARG A 231 -0.22 26.61 24.12
C ARG A 231 -0.33 25.19 24.64
N ILE A 232 0.70 24.67 25.30
CA ILE A 232 0.71 23.31 25.87
C ILE A 232 -0.19 23.22 27.10
N SER A 233 -0.18 24.22 27.99
CA SER A 233 -1.11 24.26 29.12
C SER A 233 -2.57 24.27 28.62
N GLN A 234 -2.89 25.08 27.61
CA GLN A 234 -4.21 25.10 26.97
C GLN A 234 -4.58 23.75 26.34
N MET A 235 -3.62 23.08 25.70
CA MET A 235 -3.84 21.75 25.14
C MET A 235 -4.16 20.74 26.24
N ILE A 236 -3.36 20.69 27.31
CA ILE A 236 -3.53 19.76 28.43
C ILE A 236 -4.91 20.00 29.08
N GLU A 237 -5.26 21.24 29.37
CA GLU A 237 -6.59 21.59 29.92
C GLU A 237 -7.72 21.08 29.02
N ALA A 238 -7.60 21.32 27.71
CA ALA A 238 -8.61 20.92 26.73
C ALA A 238 -8.71 19.39 26.60
N THR A 239 -7.60 18.66 26.52
CA THR A 239 -7.62 17.20 26.38
C THR A 239 -8.12 16.52 27.66
N VAL A 240 -7.70 16.99 28.84
CA VAL A 240 -8.20 16.48 30.13
C VAL A 240 -9.70 16.75 30.27
N ALA A 241 -10.19 17.94 29.89
CA ALA A 241 -11.62 18.24 29.89
C ALA A 241 -12.43 17.34 28.93
N ASN A 242 -11.78 16.77 27.91
CA ASN A 242 -12.36 15.81 26.96
C ASN A 242 -12.06 14.34 27.32
N GLY A 243 -11.64 14.05 28.55
CA GLY A 243 -11.49 12.70 29.08
C GLY A 243 -10.15 12.04 28.75
N TYR A 244 -9.07 12.82 28.63
CA TYR A 244 -7.71 12.30 28.66
C TYR A 244 -7.28 11.99 30.09
N GLU A 245 -6.76 10.79 30.33
CA GLU A 245 -6.55 10.26 31.69
C GLU A 245 -5.07 10.10 32.06
N TYR A 246 -4.15 10.28 31.11
CA TYR A 246 -2.72 10.14 31.33
C TYR A 246 -2.07 11.47 31.71
N ASP A 247 -1.01 11.43 32.50
CA ASP A 247 -0.16 12.57 32.84
C ASP A 247 1.03 12.73 31.90
N PHE A 248 1.00 12.07 30.74
CA PHE A 248 2.01 12.18 29.71
C PHE A 248 1.40 12.12 28.31
N MET A 249 2.08 12.64 27.28
CA MET A 249 1.61 12.58 25.89
C MET A 249 2.77 12.70 24.88
N PRO A 250 2.79 11.93 23.78
CA PRO A 250 3.70 12.20 22.67
C PRO A 250 3.13 13.29 21.76
N ILE A 251 4.00 14.17 21.27
CA ILE A 251 3.67 15.19 20.28
C ILE A 251 4.73 15.16 19.19
N MET A 252 4.27 15.11 17.95
CA MET A 252 5.10 14.98 16.78
C MET A 252 5.44 16.37 16.23
N GLY A 253 6.68 16.52 15.76
CA GLY A 253 7.18 17.77 15.21
C GLY A 253 8.30 17.57 14.20
N SER A 254 8.49 18.59 13.36
CA SER A 254 9.57 18.66 12.39
C SER A 254 10.17 20.08 12.36
N GLY A 255 11.22 20.34 11.58
CA GLY A 255 11.94 21.64 11.64
C GLY A 255 11.09 22.84 11.19
N LEU A 256 10.18 22.61 10.26
CA LEU A 256 9.25 23.59 9.71
C LEU A 256 7.82 23.02 9.67
N TYR A 257 6.82 23.91 9.78
CA TYR A 257 5.42 23.55 9.55
C TYR A 257 5.16 23.35 8.06
N THR A 258 5.52 22.18 7.54
CA THR A 258 5.30 21.75 6.16
C THR A 258 5.51 20.25 6.08
N ASP A 259 4.90 19.61 5.09
CA ASP A 259 5.31 18.28 4.66
C ASP A 259 6.71 18.36 4.04
N ASN A 260 7.49 17.26 4.10
CA ASN A 260 8.88 17.20 3.64
C ASN A 260 9.76 18.28 4.27
N SER A 261 9.92 18.20 5.58
CA SER A 261 10.50 19.25 6.39
C SER A 261 12.00 19.04 6.63
N PRO A 262 12.86 20.06 6.44
CA PRO A 262 14.27 19.95 6.78
C PRO A 262 14.49 19.78 8.29
N VAL A 263 15.70 19.38 8.64
CA VAL A 263 16.07 19.06 10.02
C VAL A 263 16.99 20.13 10.60
N ASP A 264 16.62 20.64 11.78
CA ASP A 264 17.48 21.45 12.64
C ASP A 264 17.43 20.97 14.10
N ASP A 265 18.32 21.53 14.94
CA ASP A 265 18.45 21.18 16.36
C ASP A 265 18.00 22.31 17.31
N GLY A 266 17.29 23.33 16.80
CA GLY A 266 16.92 24.52 17.57
C GLY A 266 15.96 24.24 18.72
N HIS A 267 15.08 23.24 18.56
CA HIS A 267 14.16 22.80 19.61
C HIS A 267 14.87 22.32 20.88
N CYS A 268 16.11 21.82 20.78
CA CYS A 268 16.88 21.36 21.93
C CYS A 268 17.14 22.49 22.94
N GLU A 269 17.53 23.68 22.46
CA GLU A 269 17.80 24.83 23.33
C GLU A 269 16.49 25.40 23.92
N LEU A 270 15.44 25.42 23.10
CA LEU A 270 14.11 25.85 23.53
C LEU A 270 13.55 24.95 24.64
N ILE A 271 13.68 23.63 24.51
CA ILE A 271 13.24 22.65 25.53
C ILE A 271 14.07 22.77 26.80
N ALA A 272 15.39 22.99 26.70
CA ALA A 272 16.22 23.23 27.88
C ALA A 272 15.75 24.48 28.65
N ALA A 273 15.49 25.59 27.93
CA ALA A 273 14.95 26.82 28.52
C ALA A 273 13.54 26.61 29.10
N PHE A 274 12.68 25.85 28.41
CA PHE A 274 11.35 25.48 28.88
C PHE A 274 11.42 24.73 30.20
N ASN A 275 12.20 23.65 30.26
CA ASN A 275 12.33 22.83 31.46
C ASN A 275 12.97 23.59 32.63
N GLN A 276 13.85 24.55 32.35
CA GLN A 276 14.40 25.41 33.40
C GLN A 276 13.32 26.32 34.02
N LYS A 277 12.38 26.83 33.22
CA LYS A 277 11.39 27.82 33.65
C LYS A 277 10.07 27.20 34.15
N TYR A 278 9.63 26.12 33.50
CA TYR A 278 8.30 25.52 33.66
C TYR A 278 8.32 24.02 34.02
N GLY A 279 9.52 23.43 34.13
CA GLY A 279 9.75 21.98 34.34
C GLY A 279 9.14 21.37 35.61
N ASP A 280 8.74 22.20 36.57
CA ASP A 280 8.07 21.75 37.80
C ASP A 280 6.60 21.40 37.56
N GLU A 281 5.96 22.01 36.56
CA GLU A 281 4.56 21.76 36.18
C GLU A 281 4.46 20.86 34.95
N ILE A 282 5.21 21.20 33.90
CA ILE A 282 5.24 20.47 32.63
C ILE A 282 6.70 20.19 32.31
N GLU A 283 7.05 18.93 32.15
CA GLU A 283 8.36 18.54 31.60
C GLU A 283 8.22 18.13 30.15
N ILE A 284 9.18 18.56 29.34
CA ILE A 284 9.29 18.17 27.95
C ILE A 284 10.58 17.40 27.76
N THR A 285 10.49 16.24 27.14
CA THR A 285 11.65 15.46 26.74
C THR A 285 11.61 15.20 25.24
N THR A 286 12.71 15.40 24.54
CA THR A 286 12.88 14.77 23.22
C THR A 286 13.01 13.27 23.44
N ALA A 287 12.37 12.46 22.59
CA ALA A 287 12.38 11.01 22.71
C ALA A 287 12.25 10.32 21.35
N THR A 288 12.58 9.04 21.31
CA THR A 288 12.20 8.14 20.21
C THR A 288 10.83 7.51 20.49
N LEU A 289 10.20 6.87 19.50
CA LEU A 289 8.94 6.16 19.70
C LEU A 289 9.12 4.95 20.62
N GLY A 290 10.22 4.21 20.51
CA GLY A 290 10.52 3.10 21.41
C GLY A 290 10.59 3.54 22.88
N GLU A 291 11.18 4.71 23.16
CA GLU A 291 11.21 5.28 24.51
C GLU A 291 9.81 5.68 25.01
N PHE A 292 8.97 6.21 24.11
CA PHE A 292 7.58 6.52 24.43
C PHE A 292 6.75 5.25 24.71
N PHE A 293 6.82 4.23 23.85
CA PHE A 293 6.09 2.97 24.05
C PHE A 293 6.55 2.22 25.30
N ALA A 294 7.85 2.23 25.61
CA ALA A 294 8.35 1.70 26.87
C ALA A 294 7.75 2.43 28.09
N HIS A 295 7.56 3.75 28.00
CA HIS A 295 6.88 4.52 29.05
C HIS A 295 5.39 4.18 29.14
N LEU A 296 4.72 4.04 27.99
CA LEU A 296 3.31 3.68 27.90
C LEU A 296 3.04 2.30 28.51
N GLU A 297 3.89 1.30 28.26
CA GLU A 297 3.75 -0.01 28.89
C GLU A 297 4.02 0.04 30.41
N ALA A 298 5.04 0.79 30.83
CA ALA A 298 5.41 0.93 32.23
C ALA A 298 4.34 1.65 33.07
N CYS A 299 3.44 2.42 32.45
CA CYS A 299 2.34 3.08 33.16
C CYS A 299 1.32 2.06 33.73
N GLY A 300 1.30 0.83 33.23
CA GLY A 300 0.48 -0.27 33.75
C GLY A 300 -1.02 -0.13 33.49
N ALA A 301 -1.42 0.76 32.57
CA ALA A 301 -2.81 0.94 32.19
C ALA A 301 -3.34 -0.28 31.41
N ALA A 302 -4.63 -0.56 31.58
CA ALA A 302 -5.31 -1.59 30.82
C ALA A 302 -5.88 -0.99 29.52
N PHE A 303 -5.36 -1.43 28.38
CA PHE A 303 -5.85 -0.98 27.07
C PHE A 303 -6.90 -1.95 26.50
N ALA A 304 -7.92 -1.39 25.85
CA ALA A 304 -8.93 -2.19 25.15
C ALA A 304 -8.29 -2.92 23.96
N SER A 305 -8.83 -4.10 23.61
CA SER A 305 -8.45 -4.84 22.40
C SER A 305 -9.53 -4.68 21.33
N TYR A 306 -9.12 -4.32 20.11
CA TYR A 306 -9.99 -4.19 18.95
C TYR A 306 -9.48 -5.06 17.79
N ARG A 307 -10.40 -5.46 16.90
CA ARG A 307 -10.15 -6.32 15.73
C ARG A 307 -10.82 -5.71 14.51
N GLY A 308 -10.29 -6.01 13.33
CA GLY A 308 -10.79 -5.50 12.07
C GLY A 308 -9.88 -4.42 11.48
N ASP A 309 -10.26 -4.00 10.30
CA ASP A 309 -9.77 -2.83 9.60
C ASP A 309 -10.32 -1.54 10.22
N TRP A 310 -9.62 -0.43 9.98
CA TRP A 310 -10.25 0.89 10.06
C TRP A 310 -9.93 1.65 8.79
N ASN A 311 -10.97 2.14 8.10
CA ASN A 311 -10.91 2.53 6.69
C ASN A 311 -10.02 3.75 6.43
N ASP A 312 -9.25 3.69 5.34
CA ASP A 312 -8.49 4.84 4.84
C ASP A 312 -9.36 5.78 4.01
N TRP A 313 -9.55 7.00 4.53
CA TRP A 313 -10.32 8.06 3.90
C TRP A 313 -9.58 8.74 2.74
N TRP A 314 -8.27 8.50 2.58
CA TRP A 314 -7.47 8.95 1.42
C TRP A 314 -7.56 8.04 0.20
N THR A 315 -8.39 7.00 0.24
CA THR A 315 -8.58 6.07 -0.91
C THR A 315 -9.20 6.77 -2.14
N ASP A 316 -9.71 7.99 -2.01
CA ASP A 316 -10.19 8.82 -3.13
C ASP A 316 -9.08 9.15 -4.14
N GLY A 317 -7.82 9.27 -3.70
CA GLY A 317 -6.66 9.39 -4.56
C GLY A 317 -6.63 8.27 -5.60
N VAL A 318 -6.74 7.02 -5.17
CA VAL A 318 -6.76 5.84 -6.04
C VAL A 318 -7.88 5.90 -7.10
N LEU A 319 -9.05 6.42 -6.71
CA LEU A 319 -10.21 6.57 -7.58
C LEU A 319 -10.02 7.68 -8.63
N SER A 320 -9.11 8.63 -8.39
CA SER A 320 -8.81 9.70 -9.34
C SER A 320 -7.98 9.24 -10.55
N THR A 321 -7.35 8.06 -10.49
CA THR A 321 -6.50 7.50 -11.56
C THR A 321 -6.93 6.07 -11.96
N PRO A 322 -8.17 5.85 -12.44
CA PRO A 322 -8.69 4.49 -12.67
C PRO A 322 -7.94 3.71 -13.75
N ASN A 323 -7.38 4.38 -14.76
CA ASN A 323 -6.64 3.74 -15.85
C ASN A 323 -5.27 3.23 -15.36
N GLU A 324 -4.57 4.06 -14.60
CA GLU A 324 -3.30 3.75 -13.96
C GLU A 324 -3.50 2.63 -12.94
N THR A 325 -4.56 2.73 -12.12
CA THR A 325 -4.94 1.69 -11.15
C THR A 325 -5.26 0.37 -11.86
N LYS A 326 -5.90 0.39 -13.04
CA LYS A 326 -6.14 -0.83 -13.85
C LYS A 326 -4.82 -1.51 -14.26
N LEU A 327 -3.83 -0.73 -14.69
CA LEU A 327 -2.49 -1.25 -15.05
C LEU A 327 -1.75 -1.77 -13.83
N PHE A 328 -1.75 -1.03 -12.72
CA PHE A 328 -1.19 -1.49 -11.44
C PHE A 328 -1.78 -2.84 -11.00
N ARG A 329 -3.11 -2.99 -11.05
CA ARG A 329 -3.78 -4.26 -10.71
C ARG A 329 -3.46 -5.35 -11.72
N ASN A 330 -3.19 -5.03 -12.98
CA ASN A 330 -2.73 -6.00 -13.96
C ASN A 330 -1.33 -6.51 -13.61
N ALA A 331 -0.39 -5.60 -13.32
CA ALA A 331 0.96 -5.95 -12.90
C ALA A 331 0.98 -6.84 -11.65
N GLN A 332 0.15 -6.56 -10.64
CA GLN A 332 0.02 -7.45 -9.46
C GLN A 332 -0.46 -8.87 -9.81
N ARG A 333 -1.41 -9.00 -10.77
CA ARG A 333 -1.89 -10.31 -11.23
C ARG A 333 -0.82 -11.05 -12.04
N THR A 334 -0.10 -10.33 -12.89
CA THR A 334 1.00 -10.88 -13.69
C THR A 334 2.15 -11.35 -12.80
N GLU A 335 2.50 -10.58 -11.77
CA GLU A 335 3.48 -10.95 -10.74
C GLU A 335 3.06 -12.24 -10.02
N ASP A 336 1.83 -12.33 -9.51
CA ASP A 336 1.28 -13.53 -8.87
C ASP A 336 1.24 -14.75 -9.82
N LEU A 337 1.02 -14.53 -11.13
CA LEU A 337 1.10 -15.59 -12.13
C LEU A 337 2.54 -16.07 -12.34
N ILE A 338 3.50 -15.15 -12.42
CA ILE A 338 4.93 -15.48 -12.52
C ILE A 338 5.37 -16.34 -11.33
N ASP A 339 4.96 -15.98 -10.11
CA ASP A 339 5.28 -16.76 -8.89
C ASP A 339 4.77 -18.19 -8.94
N LYS A 340 3.58 -18.40 -9.51
CA LYS A 340 2.99 -19.74 -9.64
C LYS A 340 3.65 -20.57 -10.72
N LEU A 341 4.13 -19.91 -11.77
CA LEU A 341 4.76 -20.55 -12.93
C LEU A 341 6.25 -20.83 -12.74
N ASP A 342 6.92 -20.02 -11.93
CA ASP A 342 8.34 -20.11 -11.60
C ASP A 342 8.57 -19.99 -10.08
N PRO A 343 8.04 -20.93 -9.26
CA PRO A 343 8.07 -20.85 -7.80
C PRO A 343 9.48 -20.94 -7.21
N GLU A 344 10.41 -21.57 -7.94
CA GLU A 344 11.81 -21.71 -7.53
C GLU A 344 12.71 -20.60 -8.08
N ARG A 345 12.14 -19.61 -8.80
CA ARG A 345 12.88 -18.49 -9.44
C ARG A 345 14.03 -18.97 -10.34
N ALA A 346 13.78 -20.05 -11.08
CA ALA A 346 14.78 -20.64 -11.97
C ALA A 346 14.95 -19.86 -13.27
N ILE A 347 13.96 -19.04 -13.65
CA ILE A 347 13.91 -18.31 -14.94
C ILE A 347 13.90 -16.80 -14.70
N ILE A 348 13.03 -16.34 -13.81
CA ILE A 348 12.94 -14.94 -13.39
C ILE A 348 13.75 -14.80 -12.11
N THR A 349 14.81 -13.99 -12.17
CA THR A 349 15.71 -13.80 -11.02
C THR A 349 15.00 -13.02 -9.91
N ASP A 350 15.44 -13.22 -8.66
CA ASP A 350 14.91 -12.44 -7.51
C ASP A 350 15.00 -10.94 -7.76
N LYS A 351 16.08 -10.47 -8.37
CA LYS A 351 16.27 -9.06 -8.73
C LYS A 351 15.22 -8.56 -9.74
N GLU A 352 14.98 -9.32 -10.83
CA GLU A 352 13.97 -8.94 -11.83
C GLU A 352 12.57 -8.88 -11.20
N HIS A 353 12.27 -9.82 -10.31
CA HIS A 353 11.00 -9.84 -9.57
C HIS A 353 10.89 -8.65 -8.61
N GLU A 354 11.94 -8.38 -7.83
CA GLU A 354 11.99 -7.26 -6.88
C GLU A 354 11.85 -5.91 -7.60
N GLU A 355 12.35 -5.75 -8.82
CA GLU A 355 12.15 -4.53 -9.62
C GLU A 355 10.66 -4.26 -9.91
N VAL A 356 9.85 -5.30 -10.15
CA VAL A 356 8.39 -5.17 -10.27
C VAL A 356 7.78 -4.77 -8.93
N GLN A 357 8.18 -5.44 -7.84
CA GLN A 357 7.66 -5.14 -6.50
C GLN A 357 7.95 -3.71 -6.08
N ASN A 358 9.16 -3.20 -6.36
CA ASN A 358 9.55 -1.83 -6.07
C ASN A 358 8.67 -0.80 -6.79
N LEU A 359 8.32 -1.05 -8.06
CA LEU A 359 7.40 -0.18 -8.81
C LEU A 359 5.99 -0.21 -8.21
N LEU A 360 5.51 -1.39 -7.83
CA LEU A 360 4.20 -1.56 -7.19
C LEU A 360 4.14 -0.88 -5.82
N ILE A 361 5.16 -1.07 -4.98
CA ILE A 361 5.28 -0.47 -3.64
C ILE A 361 5.34 1.05 -3.76
N THR A 362 6.16 1.59 -4.67
CA THR A 362 6.28 3.04 -4.86
C THR A 362 5.00 3.66 -5.42
N TYR A 363 4.27 2.96 -6.30
CA TYR A 363 2.97 3.44 -6.75
C TYR A 363 1.93 3.46 -5.62
N ALA A 364 1.99 2.49 -4.70
CA ALA A 364 1.04 2.38 -3.59
C ALA A 364 1.36 3.29 -2.39
N GLU A 365 2.48 4.02 -2.43
CA GLU A 365 2.72 5.13 -1.50
C GLU A 365 1.55 6.13 -1.56
N HIS A 366 1.16 6.72 -0.44
CA HIS A 366 -0.12 7.42 -0.31
C HIS A 366 -0.25 8.76 -1.04
N THR A 367 0.87 9.45 -1.34
CA THR A 367 0.82 10.70 -2.08
C THR A 367 0.35 10.49 -3.52
N TRP A 368 -0.81 11.05 -3.88
CA TRP A 368 -1.39 10.87 -5.21
C TRP A 368 -1.17 12.02 -6.19
N GLY A 369 -0.93 13.24 -5.69
CA GLY A 369 -0.71 14.42 -6.52
C GLY A 369 -0.24 15.62 -5.70
N HIS A 370 0.00 16.74 -6.38
CA HIS A 370 0.52 17.96 -5.72
C HIS A 370 -0.50 18.56 -4.74
N SER A 371 -0.02 19.21 -3.68
CA SER A 371 -0.81 20.03 -2.74
C SER A 371 -1.75 21.08 -3.37
N ASN A 372 -1.48 21.49 -4.62
CA ASN A 372 -2.23 22.50 -5.36
C ASN A 372 -3.03 21.87 -6.52
N SER A 373 -3.22 20.55 -6.53
CA SER A 373 -3.94 19.83 -7.60
C SER A 373 -5.35 20.36 -7.83
N LEU A 374 -6.03 20.84 -6.78
CA LEU A 374 -7.35 21.46 -6.89
C LEU A 374 -7.28 22.93 -7.32
N THR A 375 -6.38 23.72 -6.73
CA THR A 375 -6.37 25.18 -6.93
C THR A 375 -5.66 25.61 -8.21
N ASP A 376 -4.62 24.89 -8.62
CA ASP A 376 -3.78 25.23 -9.78
C ASP A 376 -3.46 24.00 -10.68
N PRO A 377 -4.44 23.19 -11.11
CA PRO A 377 -4.21 21.92 -11.82
C PRO A 377 -3.41 22.06 -13.13
N TYR A 378 -3.43 23.24 -13.74
CA TYR A 378 -2.78 23.54 -15.01
C TYR A 378 -1.30 23.90 -14.88
N LYS A 379 -0.76 24.04 -13.67
CA LYS A 379 0.66 24.33 -13.48
C LYS A 379 1.50 23.11 -13.85
N LEU A 380 2.59 23.36 -14.57
CA LEU A 380 3.47 22.30 -15.08
C LEU A 380 3.93 21.32 -13.98
N LEU A 381 4.28 21.82 -12.79
CA LEU A 381 4.72 20.96 -11.69
C LEU A 381 3.62 19.97 -11.28
N VAL A 382 2.35 20.40 -11.19
CA VAL A 382 1.23 19.51 -10.83
C VAL A 382 1.13 18.35 -11.83
N THR A 383 1.03 18.66 -13.12
CA THR A 383 0.98 17.63 -14.18
C THR A 383 2.23 16.74 -14.18
N GLN A 384 3.40 17.30 -13.83
CA GLN A 384 4.64 16.55 -13.73
C GLN A 384 4.61 15.50 -12.60
N LEU A 385 3.93 15.74 -11.49
CA LEU A 385 3.81 14.77 -10.39
C LEU A 385 2.82 13.67 -10.75
N ASP A 386 1.66 14.05 -11.31
CA ASP A 386 0.64 13.10 -11.77
C ASP A 386 1.22 12.11 -12.78
N MET A 387 1.96 12.60 -13.78
CA MET A 387 2.58 11.76 -14.81
C MET A 387 3.69 10.86 -14.25
N ARG A 388 4.39 11.27 -13.18
CA ARG A 388 5.39 10.42 -12.52
C ARG A 388 4.73 9.31 -11.72
N LYS A 389 3.62 9.61 -11.01
CA LYS A 389 2.82 8.59 -10.34
C LYS A 389 2.27 7.57 -11.34
N ALA A 390 1.64 8.05 -12.42
CA ALA A 390 1.13 7.21 -13.50
C ALA A 390 2.22 6.32 -14.12
N LYS A 391 3.41 6.87 -14.34
CA LYS A 391 4.55 6.14 -14.90
C LYS A 391 4.92 4.90 -14.06
N LEU A 392 4.80 4.93 -12.74
CA LEU A 392 5.12 3.77 -11.90
C LEU A 392 4.20 2.57 -12.19
N ALA A 393 2.89 2.80 -12.33
CA ALA A 393 1.94 1.76 -12.70
C ALA A 393 2.17 1.24 -14.13
N ILE A 394 2.47 2.15 -15.07
CA ILE A 394 2.78 1.80 -16.46
C ILE A 394 4.06 0.96 -16.53
N ASP A 395 5.12 1.37 -15.84
CA ASP A 395 6.39 0.66 -15.83
C ASP A 395 6.25 -0.72 -15.15
N ALA A 396 5.46 -0.83 -14.08
CA ALA A 396 5.16 -2.11 -13.45
C ALA A 396 4.47 -3.08 -14.41
N ASP A 397 3.48 -2.59 -15.17
CA ASP A 397 2.76 -3.37 -16.19
C ASP A 397 3.70 -3.79 -17.34
N VAL A 398 4.51 -2.86 -17.86
CA VAL A 398 5.49 -3.15 -18.91
C VAL A 398 6.53 -4.16 -18.46
N LEU A 399 7.09 -4.01 -17.26
CA LEU A 399 8.12 -4.89 -16.74
C LEU A 399 7.57 -6.28 -16.44
N SER A 400 6.47 -6.37 -15.70
CA SER A 400 5.83 -7.66 -15.38
C SER A 400 5.41 -8.41 -16.65
N SER A 401 4.90 -7.72 -17.67
CA SER A 401 4.57 -8.34 -18.96
C SER A 401 5.81 -8.88 -19.68
N LYS A 402 6.92 -8.12 -19.73
CA LYS A 402 8.19 -8.60 -20.31
C LYS A 402 8.73 -9.85 -19.60
N LEU A 403 8.61 -9.89 -18.27
CA LEU A 403 9.02 -11.05 -17.48
C LEU A 403 8.11 -12.25 -17.75
N LEU A 404 6.79 -12.03 -17.88
CA LEU A 404 5.86 -13.07 -18.29
C LEU A 404 6.17 -13.58 -19.70
N ASP A 405 6.53 -12.71 -20.65
CA ASP A 405 6.93 -13.11 -22.00
C ASP A 405 8.21 -13.97 -21.95
N LYS A 406 9.24 -13.53 -21.21
CA LYS A 406 10.48 -14.30 -20.99
C LYS A 406 10.18 -15.69 -20.39
N LEU A 407 9.30 -15.74 -19.40
CA LEU A 407 8.87 -16.98 -18.77
C LEU A 407 8.10 -17.86 -19.77
N SER A 408 7.16 -17.29 -20.51
CA SER A 408 6.36 -17.97 -21.53
C SER A 408 7.25 -18.56 -22.62
N ARG A 409 8.27 -17.84 -23.07
CA ARG A 409 9.31 -18.32 -24.02
C ARG A 409 10.12 -19.48 -23.48
N THR A 410 10.39 -19.51 -22.19
CA THR A 410 11.16 -20.61 -21.58
C THR A 410 10.26 -21.82 -21.31
N LEU A 411 9.01 -21.56 -20.94
CA LEU A 411 7.97 -22.57 -20.84
C LEU A 411 7.55 -23.10 -22.22
N GLY A 412 7.91 -22.34 -23.26
CA GLY A 412 8.31 -22.68 -24.62
C GLY A 412 7.47 -22.08 -25.75
N GLU A 413 6.87 -20.92 -25.51
CA GLU A 413 6.30 -20.09 -26.58
C GLU A 413 7.18 -20.00 -27.83
N GLY A 414 6.62 -20.46 -28.96
CA GLY A 414 7.28 -20.50 -30.26
C GLY A 414 7.43 -19.12 -30.90
N GLU A 415 8.39 -19.00 -31.82
CA GLU A 415 8.62 -17.75 -32.58
C GLU A 415 7.35 -17.31 -33.32
N PHE A 416 7.12 -16.01 -33.37
CA PHE A 416 6.00 -15.47 -34.13
C PHE A 416 6.31 -15.48 -35.62
N THR A 417 5.80 -16.47 -36.35
CA THR A 417 6.04 -16.63 -37.80
C THR A 417 4.73 -16.51 -38.59
N SER A 418 4.85 -16.25 -39.91
CA SER A 418 3.69 -16.17 -40.82
C SER A 418 2.99 -17.51 -41.04
N LYS A 419 3.63 -18.63 -40.67
CA LYS A 419 3.11 -19.99 -40.75
C LYS A 419 3.41 -20.70 -39.44
N ARG A 420 2.55 -20.49 -38.46
CA ARG A 420 2.64 -21.19 -37.18
C ARG A 420 1.67 -22.37 -37.14
N PRO A 421 2.03 -23.44 -36.42
CA PRO A 421 1.09 -24.51 -36.12
C PRO A 421 0.03 -24.03 -35.13
N PHE A 422 -1.21 -24.47 -35.32
CA PHE A 422 -2.30 -24.25 -34.37
C PHE A 422 -2.24 -25.24 -33.20
N THR A 423 -1.05 -25.41 -32.62
CA THR A 423 -0.79 -26.22 -31.43
C THR A 423 -0.61 -25.29 -30.26
N TYR A 424 -1.25 -25.54 -29.12
CA TYR A 424 -1.20 -24.67 -27.94
C TYR A 424 -0.84 -25.44 -26.68
N HIS A 425 -0.08 -24.83 -25.78
CA HIS A 425 0.19 -25.38 -24.46
C HIS A 425 -0.64 -24.63 -23.43
N VAL A 426 -1.36 -25.40 -22.63
CA VAL A 426 -2.27 -24.92 -21.60
C VAL A 426 -1.83 -25.54 -20.30
N LEU A 427 -1.85 -24.74 -19.24
CA LEU A 427 -1.45 -25.18 -17.93
C LEU A 427 -2.39 -24.62 -16.86
N ASN A 428 -2.57 -25.36 -15.78
CA ASN A 428 -3.21 -24.86 -14.57
C ASN A 428 -2.13 -24.42 -13.56
N PRO A 429 -1.90 -23.11 -13.34
CA PRO A 429 -0.87 -22.66 -12.41
C PRO A 429 -1.30 -22.81 -10.94
N HIS A 430 -2.55 -23.20 -10.67
CA HIS A 430 -3.09 -23.26 -9.33
C HIS A 430 -2.90 -24.65 -8.69
N GLY A 431 -2.82 -24.65 -7.36
CA GLY A 431 -2.84 -25.86 -6.52
C GLY A 431 -4.22 -26.51 -6.37
N PHE A 432 -5.21 -26.13 -7.18
CA PHE A 432 -6.56 -26.68 -7.16
C PHE A 432 -7.07 -26.95 -8.58
N LYS A 433 -7.98 -27.92 -8.72
CA LYS A 433 -8.62 -28.26 -9.99
C LYS A 433 -9.43 -27.08 -10.52
N LYS A 434 -9.25 -26.74 -11.79
CA LYS A 434 -9.89 -25.57 -12.41
C LYS A 434 -10.60 -25.97 -13.70
N SER A 435 -11.88 -25.62 -13.79
CA SER A 435 -12.66 -25.65 -15.03
C SER A 435 -12.87 -24.21 -15.49
N ASP A 436 -12.44 -23.89 -16.72
CA ASP A 436 -12.52 -22.54 -17.26
C ASP A 436 -12.60 -22.53 -18.79
N VAL A 437 -12.83 -21.35 -19.36
CA VAL A 437 -12.71 -21.10 -20.79
C VAL A 437 -11.34 -20.49 -21.07
N ILE A 438 -10.57 -21.17 -21.92
CA ILE A 438 -9.31 -20.64 -22.45
C ILE A 438 -9.52 -20.07 -23.85
N TYR A 439 -8.68 -19.12 -24.25
CA TYR A 439 -8.73 -18.51 -25.57
C TYR A 439 -7.49 -18.90 -26.36
N LEU A 440 -7.70 -19.61 -27.47
CA LEU A 440 -6.65 -20.04 -28.38
C LEU A 440 -6.50 -18.99 -29.50
N PRO A 441 -5.46 -18.12 -29.46
CA PRO A 441 -5.28 -17.06 -30.45
C PRO A 441 -4.94 -17.62 -31.82
N TYR A 442 -5.59 -17.05 -32.84
CA TYR A 442 -5.07 -17.03 -34.19
C TYR A 442 -5.26 -15.61 -34.76
N ASP A 443 -4.54 -15.26 -35.81
CA ASP A 443 -4.49 -13.90 -36.33
C ASP A 443 -5.41 -13.73 -37.53
N PHE A 444 -5.84 -12.49 -37.81
CA PHE A 444 -6.82 -12.23 -38.88
C PHE A 444 -6.36 -12.70 -40.28
N TRP A 445 -5.06 -12.83 -40.56
CA TRP A 445 -4.57 -13.37 -41.84
C TRP A 445 -4.69 -14.89 -41.93
N GLU A 446 -4.86 -15.59 -40.81
CA GLU A 446 -5.07 -17.03 -40.72
C GLU A 446 -6.54 -17.40 -40.89
N GLU A 447 -7.46 -16.42 -40.95
CA GLU A 447 -8.89 -16.63 -41.16
C GLU A 447 -9.20 -17.50 -42.40
N GLY A 448 -8.39 -17.39 -43.46
CA GLY A 448 -8.55 -18.20 -44.66
C GLY A 448 -8.37 -19.70 -44.43
N TYR A 449 -7.69 -20.13 -43.36
CA TYR A 449 -7.62 -21.55 -42.99
C TYR A 449 -8.97 -22.11 -42.53
N PHE A 450 -9.83 -21.26 -41.99
CA PHE A 450 -11.14 -21.61 -41.43
C PHE A 450 -12.28 -21.43 -42.43
N ASP A 451 -12.04 -20.84 -43.60
CA ASP A 451 -13.08 -20.59 -44.59
C ASP A 451 -13.76 -21.89 -45.04
N GLN A 452 -15.08 -21.93 -44.87
CA GLN A 452 -15.95 -23.07 -45.16
C GLN A 452 -15.57 -24.41 -44.49
N LYS A 453 -14.74 -24.38 -43.43
CA LYS A 453 -14.28 -25.56 -42.70
C LYS A 453 -14.71 -25.50 -41.24
N GLY A 454 -14.94 -26.66 -40.63
CA GLY A 454 -15.10 -26.76 -39.19
C GLY A 454 -13.77 -26.85 -38.47
N VAL A 455 -13.78 -26.51 -37.19
CA VAL A 455 -12.61 -26.54 -36.29
C VAL A 455 -12.95 -27.34 -35.04
N GLN A 456 -12.05 -28.23 -34.62
CA GLN A 456 -12.13 -28.92 -33.33
C GLN A 456 -10.86 -28.64 -32.53
N VAL A 457 -11.01 -28.39 -31.24
CA VAL A 457 -9.89 -28.38 -30.30
C VAL A 457 -9.66 -29.80 -29.82
N VAL A 458 -8.47 -30.35 -30.05
CA VAL A 458 -8.13 -31.73 -29.70
C VAL A 458 -6.83 -31.81 -28.91
N ASP A 459 -6.73 -32.72 -27.95
CA ASP A 459 -5.44 -33.01 -27.28
C ASP A 459 -4.65 -34.12 -27.98
N ALA A 460 -3.49 -34.47 -27.41
CA ALA A 460 -2.61 -35.51 -27.90
C ALA A 460 -3.22 -36.93 -27.90
N ASP A 461 -4.22 -37.18 -27.05
CA ASP A 461 -4.95 -38.45 -26.95
C ASP A 461 -6.15 -38.50 -27.91
N GLY A 462 -6.42 -37.42 -28.64
CA GLY A 462 -7.52 -37.29 -29.58
C GLY A 462 -8.85 -36.90 -28.94
N VAL A 463 -8.86 -36.48 -27.67
CA VAL A 463 -10.07 -35.99 -26.99
C VAL A 463 -10.46 -34.65 -27.59
N VAL A 464 -11.73 -34.53 -28.00
CA VAL A 464 -12.30 -33.29 -28.55
C VAL A 464 -12.94 -32.47 -27.43
N TYR A 465 -12.60 -31.18 -27.36
CA TYR A 465 -13.12 -30.25 -26.35
C TYR A 465 -14.25 -29.38 -26.92
N PRO A 466 -15.25 -29.02 -26.09
CA PRO A 466 -16.25 -28.01 -26.45
C PRO A 466 -15.56 -26.68 -26.76
N SER A 467 -15.82 -26.15 -27.95
CA SER A 467 -15.17 -24.92 -28.41
C SER A 467 -16.05 -24.09 -29.33
N GLN A 468 -15.82 -22.78 -29.37
CA GLN A 468 -16.51 -21.86 -30.27
C GLN A 468 -15.56 -20.74 -30.73
N LYS A 469 -15.72 -20.27 -31.97
CA LYS A 469 -15.07 -19.04 -32.44
C LYS A 469 -15.66 -17.79 -31.76
N THR A 470 -14.80 -16.83 -31.44
CA THR A 470 -15.15 -15.55 -30.80
C THR A 470 -14.28 -14.40 -31.31
N ARG A 471 -14.66 -13.16 -30.99
CA ARG A 471 -13.98 -11.90 -31.38
C ARG A 471 -12.81 -11.61 -30.46
N THR A 472 -11.77 -11.01 -31.02
CA THR A 472 -10.68 -10.34 -30.30
C THR A 472 -10.49 -8.96 -30.92
N LEU A 473 -9.76 -8.07 -30.23
CA LEU A 473 -9.34 -6.77 -30.75
C LEU A 473 -8.64 -6.83 -32.12
N ARG A 474 -8.03 -7.98 -32.48
CA ARG A 474 -7.28 -8.16 -33.74
C ARG A 474 -7.71 -9.41 -34.54
N GLY A 475 -9.00 -9.71 -34.59
CA GLY A 475 -9.56 -10.78 -35.41
C GLY A 475 -10.44 -11.71 -34.60
N SER A 476 -10.09 -12.99 -34.55
CA SER A 476 -10.87 -14.02 -33.87
C SER A 476 -9.99 -14.97 -33.04
N MET A 477 -10.61 -15.68 -32.11
CA MET A 477 -10.01 -16.69 -31.25
C MET A 477 -10.92 -17.92 -31.19
N ILE A 478 -10.38 -19.07 -30.78
CA ILE A 478 -11.20 -20.22 -30.38
C ILE A 478 -11.30 -20.23 -28.85
N ALA A 479 -12.50 -19.97 -28.32
CA ALA A 479 -12.82 -20.18 -26.92
C ALA A 479 -13.04 -21.68 -26.69
N CYS A 480 -12.32 -22.28 -25.75
CA CYS A 480 -12.38 -23.72 -25.46
C CYS A 480 -12.65 -23.93 -23.97
N GLN A 481 -13.69 -24.70 -23.65
CA GLN A 481 -13.96 -25.08 -22.27
C GLN A 481 -13.11 -26.30 -21.89
N ILE A 482 -12.30 -26.16 -20.85
CA ILE A 482 -11.41 -27.21 -20.39
C ILE A 482 -11.41 -27.33 -18.87
N THR A 483 -11.12 -28.52 -18.38
CA THR A 483 -10.88 -28.78 -16.95
C THR A 483 -9.49 -29.37 -16.80
N LEU A 484 -8.71 -28.81 -15.90
CA LEU A 484 -7.35 -29.24 -15.61
C LEU A 484 -7.18 -29.51 -14.11
N GLU A 485 -6.50 -30.59 -13.77
CA GLU A 485 -6.04 -30.91 -12.42
C GLU A 485 -4.96 -29.89 -11.95
N PRO A 486 -4.66 -29.81 -10.64
CA PRO A 486 -3.62 -28.92 -10.13
C PRO A 486 -2.29 -29.11 -10.86
N HIS A 487 -1.67 -28.02 -11.33
CA HIS A 487 -0.38 -28.04 -12.03
C HIS A 487 -0.33 -28.88 -13.32
N GLU A 488 -1.49 -29.34 -13.82
CA GLU A 488 -1.56 -30.10 -15.07
C GLU A 488 -1.15 -29.22 -16.25
N ARG A 489 -0.39 -29.82 -17.18
CA ARG A 489 -0.04 -29.25 -18.48
C ARG A 489 -0.62 -30.13 -19.58
N LYS A 490 -1.22 -29.52 -20.59
CA LYS A 490 -1.78 -30.22 -21.75
C LYS A 490 -1.43 -29.47 -23.04
N THR A 491 -1.14 -30.23 -24.08
CA THR A 491 -0.99 -29.71 -25.44
C THR A 491 -2.31 -29.93 -26.19
N LEU A 492 -2.85 -28.85 -26.74
CA LEU A 492 -4.04 -28.83 -27.58
C LEU A 492 -3.64 -28.50 -29.02
N SER A 493 -4.47 -28.86 -29.98
CA SER A 493 -4.30 -28.46 -31.38
C SER A 493 -5.64 -28.19 -32.05
N LEU A 494 -5.65 -27.34 -33.08
CA LEU A 494 -6.83 -27.13 -33.91
C LEU A 494 -6.81 -28.10 -35.09
N ARG A 495 -7.78 -29.02 -35.10
CA ARG A 495 -8.10 -29.83 -36.28
C ARG A 495 -9.09 -29.06 -37.14
N ILE A 496 -8.65 -28.62 -38.33
CA ILE A 496 -9.46 -27.83 -39.25
C ILE A 496 -9.74 -28.65 -40.51
N SER A 497 -11.01 -28.91 -40.83
CA SER A 497 -11.40 -29.73 -41.98
C SER A 497 -12.80 -29.40 -42.51
N SER A 498 -13.02 -29.62 -43.80
CA SER A 498 -14.36 -29.58 -44.41
C SER A 498 -15.26 -30.71 -43.93
N ASP A 499 -14.68 -31.79 -43.40
CA ASP A 499 -15.42 -32.97 -42.94
C ASP A 499 -15.98 -32.81 -41.52
N ILE A 500 -15.65 -31.72 -40.83
CA ILE A 500 -16.18 -31.39 -39.51
C ILE A 500 -17.50 -30.65 -39.73
N GLU A 501 -18.62 -31.31 -39.44
CA GLU A 501 -19.97 -30.76 -39.63
C GLU A 501 -20.23 -29.50 -38.80
N GLU A 502 -19.83 -29.51 -37.52
CA GLU A 502 -19.99 -28.35 -36.65
C GLU A 502 -18.88 -27.33 -36.92
N LYS A 503 -19.26 -26.22 -37.58
CA LYS A 503 -18.30 -25.18 -37.96
C LYS A 503 -17.74 -24.38 -36.77
N ASN A 504 -18.30 -24.57 -35.58
CA ASN A 504 -17.99 -23.78 -34.38
C ASN A 504 -18.06 -22.27 -34.66
N ASP A 505 -19.00 -21.92 -35.56
CA ASP A 505 -19.28 -20.56 -35.96
C ASP A 505 -19.74 -19.72 -34.77
N TRP A 506 -19.65 -18.42 -34.97
CA TRP A 506 -20.01 -17.43 -33.99
C TRP A 506 -21.48 -17.53 -33.61
N LYS A 507 -21.74 -17.72 -32.32
CA LYS A 507 -23.10 -17.68 -31.77
C LYS A 507 -23.40 -16.39 -31.00
N ASN A 508 -22.51 -15.40 -31.06
CA ASN A 508 -22.69 -14.12 -30.38
C ASN A 508 -23.59 -13.20 -31.23
N GLU A 509 -24.89 -13.26 -30.98
CA GLU A 509 -25.86 -12.30 -31.53
C GLU A 509 -26.11 -11.17 -30.53
N PRO A 510 -26.31 -9.92 -30.98
CA PRO A 510 -26.77 -8.85 -30.10
C PRO A 510 -28.06 -9.27 -29.40
N ILE A 511 -28.10 -9.07 -28.09
CA ILE A 511 -29.31 -9.28 -27.31
C ILE A 511 -30.31 -8.20 -27.75
N THR A 512 -31.36 -8.62 -28.46
CA THR A 512 -32.39 -7.72 -29.00
C THR A 512 -33.75 -7.90 -28.34
N THR A 513 -33.91 -8.95 -27.54
CA THR A 513 -35.14 -9.31 -26.85
C THR A 513 -34.83 -9.80 -25.45
N ASP A 514 -35.81 -9.67 -24.57
CA ASP A 514 -35.71 -10.20 -23.22
C ASP A 514 -35.58 -11.72 -23.27
N SER A 515 -34.63 -12.25 -22.53
CA SER A 515 -34.31 -13.66 -22.51
C SER A 515 -33.87 -14.11 -21.12
N VAL A 516 -33.77 -15.42 -20.96
CA VAL A 516 -33.39 -16.09 -19.72
C VAL A 516 -32.31 -17.11 -20.03
N HIS A 517 -31.17 -17.00 -19.33
CA HIS A 517 -30.16 -18.04 -19.31
C HIS A 517 -30.19 -18.75 -17.95
N GLN A 518 -30.26 -20.08 -17.96
CA GLN A 518 -30.27 -20.88 -16.75
C GLN A 518 -29.21 -21.98 -16.82
N ASN A 519 -28.44 -22.13 -15.74
CA ASN A 519 -27.52 -23.26 -15.55
C ASN A 519 -27.80 -23.96 -14.21
N ALA A 520 -26.88 -24.79 -13.72
CA ALA A 520 -27.07 -25.47 -12.43
C ALA A 520 -27.10 -24.53 -11.22
N TYR A 521 -26.51 -23.34 -11.32
CA TYR A 521 -26.22 -22.45 -10.19
C TYR A 521 -27.12 -21.22 -10.15
N TYR A 522 -27.46 -20.63 -11.31
CA TYR A 522 -28.26 -19.42 -11.38
C TYR A 522 -29.17 -19.35 -12.61
N THR A 523 -30.14 -18.45 -12.51
CA THR A 523 -31.03 -17.97 -13.58
C THR A 523 -30.73 -16.49 -13.79
N LEU A 524 -30.29 -16.12 -14.98
CA LEU A 524 -29.99 -14.76 -15.42
C LEU A 524 -31.13 -14.29 -16.34
N THR A 525 -31.79 -13.18 -16.04
CA THR A 525 -32.71 -12.49 -16.96
C THR A 525 -32.04 -11.25 -17.51
N TYR A 526 -32.17 -11.02 -18.81
CA TYR A 526 -31.48 -9.94 -19.51
C TYR A 526 -32.28 -9.52 -20.74
N GLY A 527 -32.06 -8.29 -21.21
CA GLY A 527 -32.69 -7.73 -22.39
C GLY A 527 -31.74 -6.81 -23.16
N ALA A 528 -32.29 -6.05 -24.11
CA ALA A 528 -31.51 -5.14 -24.95
C ALA A 528 -30.79 -4.01 -24.17
N ASP A 529 -31.27 -3.71 -22.97
CA ASP A 529 -30.73 -2.72 -22.02
C ASP A 529 -29.79 -3.35 -20.96
N GLY A 530 -29.48 -4.64 -21.07
CA GLY A 530 -28.48 -5.33 -20.25
C GLY A 530 -29.08 -6.37 -19.31
N ILE A 531 -28.38 -6.63 -18.20
CA ILE A 531 -28.79 -7.63 -17.20
C ILE A 531 -29.88 -7.05 -16.30
N HIS A 532 -31.02 -7.73 -16.21
CA HIS A 532 -32.14 -7.33 -15.35
C HIS A 532 -32.10 -8.00 -13.97
N SER A 533 -31.76 -9.29 -13.92
CA SER A 533 -31.67 -10.03 -12.65
C SER A 533 -30.77 -11.25 -12.73
N ILE A 534 -30.20 -11.63 -11.58
CA ILE A 534 -29.48 -12.90 -11.38
C ILE A 534 -30.04 -13.54 -10.12
N VAL A 535 -30.60 -14.74 -10.24
CA VAL A 535 -31.24 -15.48 -9.16
C VAL A 535 -30.49 -16.80 -8.97
N HIS A 536 -29.93 -17.04 -7.78
CA HIS A 536 -29.35 -18.33 -7.44
C HIS A 536 -30.43 -19.42 -7.43
N ASN A 537 -30.15 -20.58 -8.04
CA ASN A 537 -31.14 -21.64 -8.24
C ASN A 537 -31.41 -22.45 -6.96
N ASP A 538 -30.43 -22.56 -6.06
CA ASP A 538 -30.68 -23.18 -4.77
C ASP A 538 -31.49 -22.27 -3.84
N THR A 539 -32.50 -22.88 -3.22
CA THR A 539 -33.41 -22.25 -2.27
C THR A 539 -32.86 -22.16 -0.83
N TRP A 540 -31.72 -22.78 -0.51
CA TRP A 540 -31.14 -22.71 0.84
C TRP A 540 -30.71 -21.29 1.23
N ILE A 541 -30.37 -20.43 0.25
CA ILE A 541 -30.08 -19.01 0.48
C ILE A 541 -31.34 -18.26 0.96
N LYS A 542 -32.55 -18.63 0.50
CA LYS A 542 -33.80 -18.08 1.02
C LYS A 542 -34.03 -18.49 2.49
N GLN A 543 -33.64 -19.70 2.90
CA GLN A 543 -33.73 -20.14 4.29
C GLN A 543 -32.66 -19.49 5.19
N ALA A 544 -31.41 -19.35 4.71
CA ALA A 544 -30.31 -18.72 5.45
C ALA A 544 -30.58 -17.23 5.74
N LEU A 545 -31.16 -16.49 4.79
CA LEU A 545 -31.58 -15.09 4.98
C LEU A 545 -32.76 -14.94 5.95
N THR A 546 -33.54 -16.01 6.16
CA THR A 546 -34.65 -16.01 7.14
C THR A 546 -34.15 -16.35 8.54
N LEU A 547 -33.11 -17.19 8.68
CA LEU A 547 -32.50 -17.58 9.95
C LEU A 547 -31.57 -16.50 10.56
N ASN A 548 -30.96 -15.64 9.73
CA ASN A 548 -30.06 -14.57 10.20
C ASN A 548 -30.76 -13.31 10.74
N ARG A 549 -32.11 -13.32 10.88
CA ARG A 549 -32.82 -12.22 11.57
C ARG A 549 -32.74 -12.31 13.10
N GLU A 550 -32.26 -13.41 13.67
CA GLU A 550 -32.18 -13.62 15.13
C GLU A 550 -30.75 -13.53 15.71
N SER A 551 -29.71 -13.38 14.89
CA SER A 551 -28.32 -13.21 15.35
C SER A 551 -27.70 -11.90 14.84
N SER A 552 -27.12 -11.12 15.75
CA SER A 552 -26.52 -9.80 15.50
C SER A 552 -25.23 -9.77 14.67
N CYS A 553 -24.91 -10.85 13.95
CA CYS A 553 -23.81 -10.89 12.98
C CYS A 553 -24.41 -10.91 11.57
N ARG A 554 -24.43 -9.75 10.89
CA ARG A 554 -24.65 -9.71 9.45
C ARG A 554 -23.40 -10.24 8.76
N ALA A 555 -23.42 -11.49 8.33
CA ALA A 555 -22.56 -11.94 7.25
C ALA A 555 -23.22 -11.50 5.94
N ASP A 556 -22.83 -10.33 5.44
CA ASP A 556 -23.26 -9.89 4.11
C ASP A 556 -22.54 -10.77 3.08
N ALA A 557 -23.27 -11.73 2.51
CA ALA A 557 -22.79 -12.50 1.36
C ALA A 557 -22.76 -11.58 0.13
N VAL A 558 -21.63 -10.91 -0.08
CA VAL A 558 -21.38 -10.13 -1.30
C VAL A 558 -21.13 -11.10 -2.44
N ILE A 559 -22.09 -11.23 -3.36
CA ILE A 559 -21.87 -11.89 -4.64
C ILE A 559 -21.04 -10.94 -5.51
N ILE A 560 -19.71 -11.13 -5.50
CA ILE A 560 -18.80 -10.41 -6.39
C ILE A 560 -18.89 -11.05 -7.78
N ILE A 561 -19.60 -10.41 -8.70
CA ILE A 561 -19.61 -10.80 -10.11
C ILE A 561 -18.40 -10.16 -10.78
N ARG A 562 -17.38 -10.95 -11.12
CA ARG A 562 -16.26 -10.48 -11.95
C ARG A 562 -16.71 -10.40 -13.40
N PHE A 563 -16.78 -9.19 -13.94
CA PHE A 563 -16.72 -8.98 -15.39
C PHE A 563 -15.24 -9.05 -15.80
N THR A 564 -14.84 -10.15 -16.43
CA THR A 564 -13.51 -10.23 -17.06
C THR A 564 -13.58 -9.55 -18.42
N GLU A 565 -13.12 -8.30 -18.51
CA GLU A 565 -12.57 -7.79 -19.76
C GLU A 565 -11.16 -8.36 -19.93
N ASP A 566 -10.99 -9.12 -21.00
CA ASP A 566 -9.77 -9.68 -21.62
C ASP A 566 -8.40 -9.36 -20.99
N LEU A 567 -7.67 -10.44 -20.65
CA LEU A 567 -6.28 -10.73 -21.08
C LEU A 567 -5.60 -11.91 -20.34
N CYS A 568 -6.25 -12.59 -19.39
CA CYS A 568 -5.55 -13.54 -18.51
C CYS A 568 -5.55 -15.02 -18.96
N CYS A 569 -5.96 -15.34 -20.19
CA CYS A 569 -5.95 -16.73 -20.70
C CYS A 569 -5.41 -16.77 -22.14
N GLN A 570 -4.13 -16.46 -22.32
CA GLN A 570 -3.45 -16.71 -23.59
C GLN A 570 -2.95 -18.14 -23.62
N ALA A 571 -3.48 -18.96 -24.53
CA ALA A 571 -2.85 -20.23 -24.86
C ALA A 571 -1.69 -19.99 -25.84
N ILE A 572 -0.55 -20.60 -25.55
CA ILE A 572 0.74 -20.34 -26.20
C ILE A 572 0.95 -21.33 -27.35
N SER A 573 1.32 -20.91 -28.57
CA SER A 573 1.51 -21.80 -29.74
C SER A 573 2.96 -22.22 -30.05
N TRP A 574 3.17 -23.43 -30.62
CA TRP A 574 4.48 -24.16 -30.64
C TRP A 574 4.83 -24.92 -31.92
N GLU A 575 6.10 -24.83 -32.35
CA GLU A 575 6.70 -25.61 -33.47
C GLU A 575 7.71 -26.66 -32.96
N LEU A 576 7.60 -27.91 -33.44
CA LEU A 576 8.57 -28.99 -33.19
C LEU A 576 9.80 -28.79 -34.10
N ARG A 577 11.01 -28.78 -33.52
CA ARG A 577 12.26 -29.02 -34.27
C ARG A 577 12.61 -30.49 -34.30
#